data_AF-A0A2P4ZU67-F1
#
_entry.id   AF-A0A2P4ZU67-F1
#
_cell.length_a   1.000
_cell.length_b   1.000
_cell.length_c   1.000
_cell.angle_alpha   90.00
_cell.angle_beta   90.00
_cell.angle_gamma   90.00
#
_symmetry.space_group_name_H-M   'P 1'
#
loop_
_entity.id
_entity.type
_entity.pdbx_description
1 polymer ?
#
loop_
_entity_poly.entity_id
_entity_poly.type
_entity_poly.pdbx_seq_one_letter_code
_entity_poly.pdbx_strand_id
1 'polypeptide(L)'
;MSSFVKALDTLQRTYSKQGDEDTLNTAMRRALRQHAAAERLEFRQDNVGNVYINKQGRDSDLGGVALAFPLDEHKSPQLFVGAFTVFSQLASQDLLCGLTFMGCTSSKEGPIGLEMWAASTGASAKSASPSPQLGLLKQFSNLPNPSDFIFSAVFQVFDTTSEALKLDGSFILITQAQKASPDLSDVTTHVRDFLRAPRLLIDGCNAEKIATESIRGYSEYIAALFDNFD
;
A
#
# COMPACT_ATOMS: atom_id res chain seq x y z
N MET A 1 3.12 17.68 20.62
CA MET A 1 2.65 16.46 19.92
C MET A 1 2.75 16.73 18.43
N SER A 2 3.51 15.95 17.66
CA SER A 2 3.77 16.24 16.24
C SER A 2 2.48 16.11 15.40
N SER A 3 2.42 16.79 14.25
CA SER A 3 1.28 16.71 13.31
C SER A 3 1.01 15.26 12.90
N PHE A 4 2.07 14.48 12.70
CA PHE A 4 2.03 13.04 12.43
C PHE A 4 1.26 12.25 13.50
N VAL A 5 1.64 12.38 14.78
CA VAL A 5 0.99 11.63 15.88
C VAL A 5 -0.50 11.94 15.94
N LYS A 6 -0.86 13.22 15.78
CA LYS A 6 -2.27 13.65 15.78
C LYS A 6 -3.05 13.09 14.57
N ALA A 7 -2.42 13.02 13.40
CA ALA A 7 -3.02 12.47 12.19
C ALA A 7 -3.24 10.95 12.34
N LEU A 8 -2.20 10.21 12.77
CA LEU A 8 -2.28 8.78 13.04
C LEU A 8 -3.38 8.47 14.06
N ASP A 9 -3.40 9.16 15.21
CA ASP A 9 -4.42 8.96 16.25
C ASP A 9 -5.85 9.21 15.72
N THR A 10 -6.03 10.21 14.85
CA THR A 10 -7.34 10.53 14.26
C THR A 10 -7.78 9.48 13.26
N LEU A 11 -6.88 9.08 12.36
CA LEU A 11 -7.16 8.11 11.32
C LEU A 11 -7.35 6.72 11.89
N GLN A 12 -6.51 6.29 12.84
CA GLN A 12 -6.63 5.00 13.52
C GLN A 12 -7.95 4.91 14.30
N ARG A 13 -8.34 5.97 15.04
CA ARG A 13 -9.65 6.01 15.72
C ARG A 13 -10.82 5.96 14.73
N THR A 14 -10.67 6.52 13.53
CA THR A 14 -11.70 6.42 12.48
C THR A 14 -11.76 5.01 11.93
N TYR A 15 -10.60 4.41 11.68
CA TYR A 15 -10.45 3.05 11.16
C TYR A 15 -11.09 2.01 12.08
N SER A 16 -10.87 2.13 13.40
CA SER A 16 -11.42 1.21 14.41
C SER A 16 -12.91 1.39 14.70
N LYS A 17 -13.57 2.45 14.22
CA LYS A 17 -14.97 2.78 14.54
C LYS A 17 -16.00 2.17 13.58
N GLN A 18 -15.57 1.42 12.57
CA GLN A 18 -16.49 0.83 11.60
C GLN A 18 -17.37 -0.25 12.26
N GLY A 19 -18.68 -0.16 12.03
CA GLY A 19 -19.66 -1.20 12.37
C GLY A 19 -19.94 -2.11 11.16
N ASP A 20 -20.43 -3.33 11.45
CA ASP A 20 -20.72 -4.47 10.58
C ASP A 20 -19.78 -4.71 9.39
N GLU A 21 -19.18 -5.91 9.39
CA GLU A 21 -18.12 -6.40 8.50
C GLU A 21 -18.46 -6.44 6.99
N ASP A 22 -19.68 -6.08 6.59
CA ASP A 22 -20.17 -6.13 5.21
C ASP A 22 -20.46 -4.74 4.61
N THR A 23 -19.97 -3.67 5.24
CA THR A 23 -20.15 -2.29 4.78
C THR A 23 -18.84 -1.65 4.31
N LEU A 24 -18.93 -0.66 3.43
CA LEU A 24 -17.75 0.15 3.06
C LEU A 24 -17.46 1.18 4.15
N ASN A 25 -16.18 1.35 4.47
CA ASN A 25 -15.67 2.34 5.40
C ASN A 25 -15.68 3.75 4.78
N THR A 26 -16.88 4.31 4.63
CA THR A 26 -17.07 5.66 4.09
C THR A 26 -16.49 6.74 5.01
N ALA A 27 -16.48 6.50 6.33
CA ALA A 27 -15.88 7.39 7.31
C ALA A 27 -14.37 7.48 7.12
N MET A 28 -13.68 6.35 6.94
CA MET A 28 -12.24 6.33 6.68
C MET A 28 -11.90 6.97 5.34
N ARG A 29 -12.66 6.68 4.26
CA ARG A 29 -12.49 7.36 2.95
C ARG A 29 -12.57 8.88 3.07
N ARG A 30 -13.52 9.40 3.86
CA ARG A 30 -13.66 10.83 4.13
C ARG A 30 -12.48 11.38 4.94
N ALA A 31 -12.05 10.68 5.98
CA ALA A 31 -10.94 11.10 6.81
C ALA A 31 -9.61 11.13 6.03
N LEU A 32 -9.38 10.13 5.17
CA LEU A 32 -8.24 10.09 4.25
C LEU A 32 -8.25 11.26 3.26
N ARG A 33 -9.41 11.62 2.70
CA ARG A 33 -9.54 12.80 1.83
C ARG A 33 -9.22 14.09 2.57
N GLN A 34 -9.70 14.24 3.80
CA GLN A 34 -9.40 15.41 4.64
C GLN A 34 -7.91 15.49 4.98
N HIS A 35 -7.29 14.34 5.30
CA HIS A 35 -5.85 14.27 5.56
C HIS A 35 -5.03 14.66 4.33
N ALA A 36 -5.34 14.11 3.15
CA ALA A 36 -4.67 14.47 1.90
C ALA A 36 -4.76 15.98 1.63
N ALA A 37 -5.95 16.58 1.80
CA ALA A 37 -6.13 18.02 1.62
C ALA A 37 -5.31 18.85 2.63
N ALA A 38 -5.23 18.42 3.89
CA ALA A 38 -4.46 19.12 4.93
C ALA A 38 -2.96 19.09 4.65
N GLU A 39 -2.45 17.97 4.13
CA GLU A 39 -1.03 17.79 3.78
C GLU A 39 -0.70 18.23 2.33
N ARG A 40 -1.68 18.78 1.60
CA ARG A 40 -1.57 19.18 0.18
C ARG A 40 -1.11 18.04 -0.74
N LEU A 41 -1.56 16.83 -0.43
CA LEU A 41 -1.34 15.62 -1.22
C LEU A 41 -2.48 15.44 -2.23
N GLU A 42 -2.20 14.75 -3.33
CA GLU A 42 -3.21 14.44 -4.33
C GLU A 42 -4.08 13.27 -3.84
N PHE A 43 -5.39 13.44 -3.81
CA PHE A 43 -6.34 12.37 -3.49
C PHE A 43 -7.06 11.90 -4.76
N ARG A 44 -7.04 10.60 -5.02
CA ARG A 44 -7.80 9.96 -6.10
C ARG A 44 -8.54 8.72 -5.59
N GLN A 45 -9.52 8.28 -6.37
CA GLN A 45 -10.31 7.09 -6.10
C GLN A 45 -10.64 6.38 -7.43
N ASP A 46 -10.68 5.05 -7.44
CA ASP A 46 -11.05 4.24 -8.63
C ASP A 46 -12.47 3.66 -8.54
N ASN A 47 -12.89 2.98 -9.60
CA ASN A 47 -14.22 2.39 -9.72
C ASN A 47 -14.44 1.09 -8.91
N VAL A 48 -13.42 0.63 -8.18
CA VAL A 48 -13.56 -0.45 -7.18
C VAL A 48 -13.44 0.11 -5.76
N GLY A 49 -13.42 1.43 -5.61
CA GLY A 49 -13.48 2.13 -4.33
C GLY A 49 -12.15 2.26 -3.60
N ASN A 50 -11.03 1.88 -4.24
CA ASN A 50 -9.69 2.08 -3.70
C ASN A 50 -9.39 3.57 -3.58
N VAL A 51 -8.71 3.95 -2.52
CA VAL A 51 -8.24 5.31 -2.29
C VAL A 51 -6.74 5.40 -2.53
N TYR A 52 -6.31 6.48 -3.17
CA TYR A 52 -4.91 6.77 -3.45
C TYR A 52 -4.57 8.17 -2.95
N ILE A 53 -3.56 8.28 -2.10
CA ILE A 53 -2.98 9.56 -1.68
C ILE A 53 -1.54 9.64 -2.19
N ASN A 54 -1.27 10.52 -3.13
CA ASN A 54 0.02 10.58 -3.81
C ASN A 54 0.89 11.72 -3.28
N LYS A 55 2.15 11.37 -3.03
CA LYS A 55 3.28 12.30 -2.88
C LYS A 55 4.15 12.16 -4.12
N GLN A 56 4.33 13.25 -4.86
CA GLN A 56 5.21 13.26 -6.02
C GLN A 56 6.67 13.05 -5.60
N GLY A 57 7.39 12.25 -6.39
CA GLY A 57 8.83 12.05 -6.30
C GLY A 57 9.58 13.12 -7.09
N ARG A 58 10.91 13.01 -7.14
CA ARG A 58 11.76 13.91 -7.94
C ARG A 58 11.68 13.63 -9.43
N ASP A 59 11.49 12.38 -9.81
CA ASP A 59 11.38 11.96 -11.18
C ASP A 59 9.91 11.59 -11.49
N SER A 60 9.29 12.36 -12.38
CA SER A 60 7.90 12.17 -12.78
C SER A 60 7.69 11.01 -13.74
N ASP A 61 8.78 10.52 -14.36
CA ASP A 61 8.72 9.46 -15.37
C ASP A 61 8.80 8.08 -14.71
N LEU A 62 9.28 8.01 -13.46
CA LEU A 62 9.29 6.79 -12.66
C LEU A 62 7.92 6.51 -12.01
N GLY A 63 7.42 5.28 -12.21
CA GLY A 63 6.24 4.79 -11.50
C GLY A 63 6.42 4.84 -9.98
N GLY A 64 5.40 5.32 -9.27
CA GLY A 64 5.45 5.45 -7.81
C GLY A 64 5.44 4.10 -7.06
N VAL A 65 5.89 4.11 -5.82
CA VAL A 65 5.83 2.96 -4.90
C VAL A 65 4.58 3.10 -4.02
N ALA A 66 3.73 2.07 -3.98
CA ALA A 66 2.52 2.06 -3.17
C ALA A 66 2.74 1.38 -1.81
N LEU A 67 2.18 1.98 -0.75
CA LEU A 67 2.02 1.40 0.58
C LEU A 67 0.55 1.05 0.77
N ALA A 68 0.22 -0.23 0.70
CA ALA A 68 -1.15 -0.73 0.65
C ALA A 68 -1.62 -1.24 2.01
N PHE A 69 -2.88 -0.97 2.34
CA PHE A 69 -3.58 -1.50 3.52
C PHE A 69 -5.06 -1.77 3.17
N PRO A 70 -5.72 -2.74 3.83
CA PRO A 70 -7.15 -2.94 3.66
C PRO A 70 -7.91 -1.73 4.22
N LEU A 71 -8.97 -1.27 3.55
CA LEU A 71 -9.68 -0.05 3.93
C LEU A 71 -10.94 -0.32 4.75
N ASP A 72 -11.54 -1.49 4.55
CA ASP A 72 -12.84 -1.88 5.09
C ASP A 72 -12.74 -2.98 6.17
N GLU A 73 -11.54 -3.54 6.37
CA GLU A 73 -11.30 -4.61 7.34
C GLU A 73 -10.61 -4.09 8.60
N HIS A 74 -11.36 -3.99 9.71
CA HIS A 74 -10.87 -3.42 10.96
C HIS A 74 -10.14 -4.41 11.88
N LYS A 75 -10.04 -5.70 11.51
CA LYS A 75 -9.43 -6.75 12.36
C LYS A 75 -7.92 -6.62 12.52
N SER A 76 -7.25 -6.01 11.54
CA SER A 76 -5.80 -5.85 11.52
C SER A 76 -5.40 -4.38 11.35
N PRO A 77 -5.66 -3.51 12.36
CA PRO A 77 -5.30 -2.10 12.30
C PRO A 77 -3.79 -1.88 12.11
N GLN A 78 -2.96 -2.87 12.44
CA GLN A 78 -1.50 -2.78 12.30
C GLN A 78 -1.06 -2.67 10.84
N LEU A 79 -1.82 -3.21 9.87
CA LEU A 79 -1.52 -2.99 8.44
C LEU A 79 -1.70 -1.52 8.06
N PHE A 80 -2.78 -0.90 8.54
CA PHE A 80 -2.99 0.54 8.35
C PHE A 80 -1.88 1.35 9.05
N VAL A 81 -1.58 1.03 10.32
CA VAL A 81 -0.57 1.76 11.11
C VAL A 81 0.80 1.65 10.44
N GLY A 82 1.26 0.44 10.11
CA GLY A 82 2.56 0.23 9.46
C GLY A 82 2.67 0.95 8.12
N ALA A 83 1.65 0.83 7.26
CA ALA A 83 1.62 1.53 5.99
C ALA A 83 1.64 3.06 6.16
N PHE A 84 0.87 3.61 7.11
CA PHE A 84 0.80 5.05 7.37
C PHE A 84 2.08 5.60 7.98
N THR A 85 2.69 4.86 8.92
CA THR A 85 3.97 5.24 9.55
C THR A 85 5.07 5.32 8.49
N VAL A 86 5.23 4.27 7.68
CA VAL A 86 6.25 4.24 6.61
C VAL A 86 5.98 5.33 5.57
N PHE A 87 4.72 5.52 5.16
CA PHE A 87 4.36 6.58 4.22
C PHE A 87 4.73 7.96 4.76
N SER A 88 4.40 8.25 6.02
CA SER A 88 4.68 9.55 6.62
C SER A 88 6.18 9.81 6.79
N GLN A 89 6.96 8.77 7.17
CA GLN A 89 8.41 8.86 7.25
C GLN A 89 9.02 9.17 5.89
N LEU A 90 8.60 8.46 4.85
CA LEU A 90 9.15 8.59 3.50
C LEU A 90 8.60 9.81 2.74
N ALA A 91 7.38 10.28 3.01
CA ALA A 91 6.80 11.46 2.36
C ALA A 91 7.54 12.75 2.71
N SER A 92 8.24 12.75 3.86
CA SER A 92 9.16 13.82 4.26
C SER A 92 10.55 13.73 3.60
N GLN A 93 10.82 12.64 2.89
CA GLN A 93 12.09 12.38 2.20
C GLN A 93 11.96 12.70 0.70
N ASP A 94 13.10 13.00 0.08
CA ASP A 94 13.19 13.43 -1.32
C ASP A 94 13.51 12.25 -2.26
N LEU A 95 12.59 11.27 -2.31
CA LEU A 95 12.75 10.05 -3.12
C LEU A 95 12.68 10.34 -4.63
N LEU A 96 13.32 9.48 -5.44
CA LEU A 96 13.25 9.57 -6.90
C LEU A 96 11.85 9.18 -7.38
N CYS A 97 11.35 8.02 -6.98
CA CYS A 97 9.99 7.59 -7.27
C CYS A 97 8.98 8.33 -6.40
N GLY A 98 7.78 8.55 -6.94
CA GLY A 98 6.63 8.97 -6.12
C GLY A 98 6.23 7.93 -5.08
N LEU A 99 5.47 8.36 -4.07
CA LEU A 99 4.89 7.47 -3.05
C LEU A 99 3.37 7.57 -3.09
N THR A 100 2.71 6.43 -2.99
CA THR A 100 1.25 6.35 -2.91
C THR A 100 0.84 5.64 -1.63
N PHE A 101 0.03 6.29 -0.80
CA PHE A 101 -0.68 5.60 0.27
C PHE A 101 -2.00 5.06 -0.27
N MET A 102 -2.11 3.73 -0.35
CA MET A 102 -3.23 3.04 -1.00
C MET A 102 -4.13 2.34 0.02
N GLY A 103 -5.35 2.83 0.16
CA GLY A 103 -6.41 2.13 0.90
C GLY A 103 -7.19 1.24 -0.05
N CYS A 104 -7.01 -0.08 0.04
CA CYS A 104 -7.65 -1.06 -0.83
C CYS A 104 -9.04 -1.42 -0.31
N THR A 105 -10.06 -1.36 -1.16
CA THR A 105 -11.37 -1.92 -0.79
C THR A 105 -11.21 -3.39 -0.39
N SER A 106 -11.81 -3.80 0.73
CA SER A 106 -11.58 -5.13 1.31
C SER A 106 -12.86 -5.80 1.81
N SER A 107 -12.79 -7.12 1.93
CA SER A 107 -13.83 -7.98 2.53
C SER A 107 -13.23 -8.87 3.62
N LYS A 108 -14.07 -9.70 4.24
CA LYS A 108 -13.61 -10.78 5.13
C LYS A 108 -12.67 -11.78 4.44
N GLU A 109 -12.74 -11.89 3.11
CA GLU A 109 -11.91 -12.79 2.31
C GLU A 109 -10.58 -12.12 1.89
N GLY A 110 -10.41 -10.82 2.16
CA GLY A 110 -9.17 -10.08 1.91
C GLY A 110 -9.34 -8.83 1.01
N PRO A 111 -8.23 -8.24 0.53
CA PRO A 111 -8.20 -6.95 -0.14
C PRO A 111 -8.60 -7.04 -1.62
N ILE A 112 -9.91 -7.15 -1.89
CA ILE A 112 -10.50 -7.23 -3.25
C ILE A 112 -9.95 -6.15 -4.19
N GLY A 113 -9.80 -4.93 -3.68
CA GLY A 113 -9.33 -3.79 -4.46
C GLY A 113 -7.90 -3.94 -5.00
N LEU A 114 -7.01 -4.57 -4.23
CA LEU A 114 -5.63 -4.84 -4.66
C LEU A 114 -5.57 -5.93 -5.72
N GLU A 115 -6.45 -6.93 -5.63
CA GLU A 115 -6.57 -8.01 -6.60
C GLU A 115 -7.21 -7.54 -7.90
N MET A 116 -8.25 -6.69 -7.82
CA MET A 116 -8.84 -6.05 -9.00
C MET A 116 -7.84 -5.13 -9.70
N TRP A 117 -7.04 -4.38 -8.93
CA TRP A 117 -5.91 -3.64 -9.47
C TRP A 117 -4.91 -4.60 -10.16
N ALA A 118 -4.52 -5.71 -9.53
CA ALA A 118 -3.64 -6.72 -10.14
C ALA A 118 -4.13 -7.22 -11.51
N ALA A 119 -5.43 -7.53 -11.59
CA ALA A 119 -6.04 -8.19 -12.73
C ALA A 119 -6.42 -7.22 -13.88
N SER A 120 -6.49 -5.92 -13.62
CA SER A 120 -6.95 -4.91 -14.59
C SER A 120 -6.07 -4.74 -15.83
N THR A 121 -4.87 -5.35 -15.88
CA THR A 121 -3.99 -5.35 -17.06
C THR A 121 -4.19 -6.56 -17.99
N GLY A 122 -5.24 -7.37 -17.78
CA GLY A 122 -5.64 -8.43 -18.71
C GLY A 122 -5.08 -9.83 -18.40
N ALA A 123 -4.38 -10.00 -17.28
CA ALA A 123 -4.04 -11.31 -16.77
C ALA A 123 -5.28 -11.95 -16.11
N SER A 124 -5.96 -12.83 -16.87
CA SER A 124 -7.06 -13.71 -16.47
C SER A 124 -7.54 -13.52 -15.03
N ALA A 125 -8.54 -12.65 -14.84
CA ALA A 125 -9.31 -12.61 -13.61
C ALA A 125 -9.91 -14.01 -13.39
N LYS A 126 -9.27 -14.83 -12.54
CA LYS A 126 -9.98 -15.97 -11.93
C LYS A 126 -11.21 -15.34 -11.29
N SER A 127 -12.38 -15.67 -11.83
CA SER A 127 -13.63 -15.01 -11.46
C SER A 127 -13.74 -15.04 -9.94
N ALA A 128 -13.56 -13.88 -9.30
CA ALA A 128 -13.94 -13.74 -7.91
C ALA A 128 -15.43 -14.08 -7.88
N SER A 129 -15.78 -15.06 -7.06
CA SER A 129 -17.17 -15.40 -6.73
C SER A 129 -17.93 -14.09 -6.44
N PRO A 130 -19.21 -13.98 -6.84
CA PRO A 130 -19.98 -12.76 -6.67
C PRO A 130 -20.09 -12.43 -5.18
N SER A 131 -19.19 -11.58 -4.68
CA SER A 131 -19.23 -11.12 -3.30
C SER A 131 -20.35 -10.09 -3.16
N PRO A 132 -21.08 -10.06 -2.03
CA PRO A 132 -22.10 -9.04 -1.76
C PRO A 132 -21.58 -7.60 -1.95
N GLN A 133 -20.27 -7.41 -1.78
CA GLN A 133 -19.60 -6.12 -1.93
C GLN A 133 -19.58 -5.61 -3.38
N LEU A 134 -19.66 -6.47 -4.41
CA LEU A 134 -19.81 -6.02 -5.81
C LEU A 134 -21.02 -5.10 -6.00
N GLY A 135 -22.11 -5.31 -5.24
CA GLY A 135 -23.26 -4.43 -5.24
C GLY A 135 -22.93 -3.04 -4.68
N LEU A 136 -22.10 -2.98 -3.63
CA LEU A 136 -21.64 -1.73 -3.02
C LEU A 136 -20.66 -0.95 -3.92
N LEU A 137 -19.88 -1.65 -4.76
CA LEU A 137 -18.95 -1.01 -5.70
C LEU A 137 -19.65 -0.19 -6.78
N LYS A 138 -20.93 -0.45 -7.07
CA LYS A 138 -21.70 0.31 -8.08
C LYS A 138 -21.69 1.82 -7.84
N GLN A 139 -21.56 2.27 -6.60
CA GLN A 139 -21.48 3.70 -6.28
C GLN A 139 -20.21 4.38 -6.82
N PHE A 140 -19.20 3.59 -7.19
CA PHE A 140 -17.92 4.07 -7.74
C PHE A 140 -17.84 3.91 -9.26
N SER A 141 -18.88 3.42 -9.94
CA SER A 141 -18.81 3.04 -11.36
C SER A 141 -18.37 4.14 -12.33
N ASN A 142 -18.57 5.41 -11.98
CA ASN A 142 -18.19 6.57 -12.80
C ASN A 142 -16.75 7.05 -12.54
N LEU A 143 -16.00 6.38 -11.66
CA LEU A 143 -14.61 6.72 -11.36
C LEU A 143 -13.64 6.02 -12.34
N PRO A 144 -12.36 6.45 -12.40
CA PRO A 144 -11.35 5.83 -13.25
C PRO A 144 -11.15 4.33 -12.99
N ASN A 145 -10.61 3.60 -13.96
CA ASN A 145 -10.35 2.18 -13.81
C ASN A 145 -9.07 1.95 -12.98
N PRO A 146 -8.97 0.87 -12.18
CA PRO A 146 -7.71 0.47 -11.53
C PRO A 146 -6.51 0.37 -12.48
N SER A 147 -6.72 0.15 -13.78
CA SER A 147 -5.66 0.18 -14.80
C SER A 147 -4.96 1.54 -14.91
N ASP A 148 -5.67 2.62 -14.60
CA ASP A 148 -5.20 4.00 -14.74
C ASP A 148 -4.22 4.43 -13.63
N PHE A 149 -4.04 3.56 -12.62
CA PHE A 149 -3.15 3.78 -11.47
C PHE A 149 -1.94 2.87 -11.58
N ILE A 150 -0.78 3.44 -11.90
CA ILE A 150 0.46 2.69 -12.19
C ILE A 150 1.41 2.78 -11.00
N PHE A 151 1.94 1.64 -10.58
CA PHE A 151 2.95 1.54 -9.53
C PHE A 151 4.15 0.73 -10.04
N SER A 152 5.35 1.14 -9.64
CA SER A 152 6.57 0.33 -9.84
C SER A 152 6.64 -0.83 -8.85
N ALA A 153 6.14 -0.63 -7.63
CA ALA A 153 6.07 -1.67 -6.60
C ALA A 153 4.93 -1.42 -5.61
N VAL A 154 4.51 -2.48 -4.92
CA VAL A 154 3.54 -2.42 -3.81
C VAL A 154 4.11 -3.05 -2.55
N PHE A 155 4.06 -2.33 -1.44
CA PHE A 155 4.48 -2.79 -0.12
C PHE A 155 3.28 -2.89 0.82
N GLN A 156 3.25 -3.94 1.62
CA GLN A 156 2.36 -4.08 2.78
C GLN A 156 3.24 -4.29 4.01
N VAL A 157 2.94 -3.57 5.09
CA VAL A 157 3.79 -3.53 6.28
C VAL A 157 2.96 -3.87 7.50
N PHE A 158 3.34 -4.94 8.18
CA PHE A 158 2.70 -5.42 9.39
C PHE A 158 3.73 -5.52 10.51
N ASP A 159 3.90 -4.43 11.25
CA ASP A 159 4.88 -4.40 12.35
C ASP A 159 4.29 -5.04 13.60
N THR A 160 4.97 -6.07 14.08
CA THR A 160 4.61 -6.76 15.31
C THR A 160 5.84 -6.88 16.21
N THR A 161 5.65 -6.68 17.51
CA THR A 161 6.76 -6.63 18.46
C THR A 161 7.31 -8.01 18.85
N SER A 162 6.64 -9.10 18.48
CA SER A 162 6.91 -10.44 19.00
C SER A 162 7.16 -11.52 17.94
N GLU A 163 6.89 -11.24 16.67
CA GLU A 163 7.07 -12.24 15.60
C GLU A 163 8.43 -12.07 14.91
N ALA A 164 9.02 -13.20 14.55
CA ALA A 164 10.18 -13.23 13.67
C ALA A 164 9.82 -12.60 12.33
N LEU A 165 10.78 -11.91 11.72
CA LEU A 165 10.56 -11.24 10.44
C LEU A 165 10.29 -12.26 9.32
N LYS A 166 9.22 -12.00 8.56
CA LYS A 166 8.81 -12.76 7.38
C LYS A 166 8.71 -11.80 6.19
N LEU A 167 9.22 -12.25 5.06
CA LEU A 167 9.14 -11.54 3.78
C LEU A 167 8.41 -12.42 2.78
N ASP A 168 7.27 -11.96 2.29
CA ASP A 168 6.49 -12.67 1.27
C ASP A 168 6.29 -11.76 0.06
N GLY A 169 6.90 -12.09 -1.09
CA GLY A 169 6.88 -11.18 -2.22
C GLY A 169 7.78 -11.54 -3.39
N SER A 170 7.93 -10.57 -4.29
CA SER A 170 8.80 -10.67 -5.46
C SER A 170 10.26 -10.73 -5.04
N PHE A 171 11.01 -11.59 -5.74
CA PHE A 171 12.44 -11.77 -5.50
C PHE A 171 13.22 -10.44 -5.45
N ILE A 172 12.92 -9.51 -6.38
CA ILE A 172 13.60 -8.22 -6.44
C ILE A 172 13.39 -7.39 -5.17
N LEU A 173 12.18 -7.37 -4.61
CA LEU A 173 11.88 -6.60 -3.40
C LEU A 173 12.40 -7.30 -2.14
N ILE A 174 12.33 -8.64 -2.08
CA ILE A 174 12.97 -9.43 -1.02
C ILE A 174 14.47 -9.13 -0.97
N THR A 175 15.13 -9.08 -2.13
CA THR A 175 16.56 -8.74 -2.22
C THR A 175 16.84 -7.34 -1.67
N GLN A 176 15.99 -6.34 -1.97
CA GLN A 176 16.16 -5.00 -1.40
C GLN A 176 15.97 -5.01 0.13
N ALA A 177 14.98 -5.75 0.63
CA ALA A 177 14.77 -5.90 2.08
C ALA A 177 15.92 -6.60 2.80
N GLN A 178 16.53 -7.60 2.17
CA GLN A 178 17.71 -8.28 2.71
C GLN A 178 18.94 -7.37 2.71
N LYS A 179 19.12 -6.52 1.69
CA LYS A 179 20.20 -5.52 1.68
C LYS A 179 20.02 -4.46 2.77
N ALA A 180 18.78 -4.08 3.06
CA ALA A 180 18.43 -3.11 4.08
C ALA A 180 18.73 -3.59 5.52
N SER A 181 18.89 -4.89 5.73
CA SER A 181 19.23 -5.45 7.05
C SER A 181 20.14 -6.68 6.88
N PRO A 182 21.47 -6.53 7.03
CA PRO A 182 22.42 -7.64 6.86
C PRO A 182 22.30 -8.73 7.93
N ASP A 183 21.77 -8.39 9.11
CA ASP A 183 21.73 -9.28 10.29
C ASP A 183 20.51 -10.20 10.34
N LEU A 184 19.89 -10.48 9.19
CA LEU A 184 18.62 -11.21 9.04
C LEU A 184 18.76 -12.74 9.13
N SER A 185 19.46 -13.22 10.16
CA SER A 185 19.79 -14.64 10.39
C SER A 185 18.55 -15.55 10.49
N ASP A 186 17.42 -15.00 10.94
CA ASP A 186 16.18 -15.75 11.23
C ASP A 186 14.98 -15.36 10.34
N VAL A 187 15.24 -14.84 9.13
CA VAL A 187 14.16 -14.40 8.23
C VAL A 187 13.57 -15.53 7.43
N THR A 188 12.25 -15.70 7.56
CA THR A 188 11.51 -16.58 6.66
C THR A 188 11.17 -15.83 5.38
N THR A 189 11.56 -16.36 4.23
CA THR A 189 11.23 -15.76 2.92
C THR A 189 10.33 -16.67 2.11
N HIS A 190 9.33 -16.09 1.46
CA HIS A 190 8.47 -16.77 0.49
C HIS A 190 8.45 -15.96 -0.81
N VAL A 191 9.07 -16.50 -1.86
CA VAL A 191 9.10 -15.85 -3.17
C VAL A 191 7.79 -16.13 -3.93
N ARG A 192 7.18 -15.08 -4.48
CA ARG A 192 6.00 -15.16 -5.35
C ARG A 192 6.15 -14.27 -6.59
N ASP A 193 5.53 -14.72 -7.67
CA ASP A 193 5.44 -13.96 -8.92
C ASP A 193 4.18 -13.09 -8.94
N PHE A 194 4.33 -11.86 -9.46
CA PHE A 194 3.24 -10.91 -9.60
C PHE A 194 3.25 -10.36 -11.02
N LEU A 195 2.09 -10.44 -11.68
CA LEU A 195 1.99 -10.16 -13.12
C LEU A 195 2.01 -8.67 -13.46
N ARG A 196 1.52 -7.80 -12.55
CA ARG A 196 1.39 -6.36 -12.82
C ARG A 196 2.57 -5.54 -12.33
N ALA A 197 2.95 -5.71 -11.08
CA ALA A 197 4.12 -5.06 -10.48
C ALA A 197 4.64 -5.91 -9.32
N PRO A 198 5.94 -5.84 -9.01
CA PRO A 198 6.51 -6.45 -7.82
C PRO A 198 5.75 -6.07 -6.54
N ARG A 199 5.59 -7.04 -5.64
CA ARG A 199 4.94 -6.83 -4.32
C ARG A 199 5.75 -7.41 -3.19
N LEU A 200 5.65 -6.82 -2.00
CA LEU A 200 6.27 -7.34 -0.79
C LEU A 200 5.40 -7.09 0.44
N LEU A 201 5.07 -8.16 1.15
CA LEU A 201 4.58 -8.13 2.52
C LEU A 201 5.77 -8.30 3.47
N ILE A 202 5.91 -7.35 4.39
CA ILE A 202 6.90 -7.38 5.47
C ILE A 202 6.14 -7.51 6.78
N ASP A 203 6.29 -8.65 7.44
CA ASP A 203 5.61 -9.00 8.70
C ASP A 203 6.66 -9.28 9.78
N GLY A 204 6.51 -8.67 10.95
CA GLY A 204 7.31 -9.00 12.12
C GLY A 204 8.06 -7.79 12.72
N CYS A 205 8.98 -8.10 13.63
CA CYS A 205 9.76 -7.08 14.32
C CYS A 205 10.63 -6.28 13.34
N ASN A 206 10.61 -4.95 13.48
CA ASN A 206 11.29 -3.98 12.62
C ASN A 206 10.73 -3.89 11.18
N ALA A 207 9.51 -4.37 10.92
CA ALA A 207 8.92 -4.31 9.59
C ALA A 207 8.89 -2.88 9.02
N GLU A 208 8.55 -1.87 9.83
CA GLU A 208 8.54 -0.47 9.39
C GLU A 208 9.93 0.01 8.96
N LYS A 209 10.96 -0.27 9.77
CA LYS A 209 12.34 0.12 9.46
C LYS A 209 12.82 -0.53 8.17
N ILE A 210 12.58 -1.82 8.02
CA ILE A 210 13.00 -2.58 6.84
C ILE A 210 12.23 -2.09 5.61
N ALA A 211 10.93 -1.82 5.73
CA ALA A 211 10.14 -1.24 4.64
C ALA A 211 10.69 0.11 4.18
N THR A 212 10.96 1.03 5.12
CA THR A 212 11.50 2.36 4.83
C THR A 212 12.82 2.27 4.04
N GLU A 213 13.76 1.46 4.51
CA GLU A 213 15.06 1.30 3.84
C GLU A 213 14.95 0.54 2.50
N SER A 214 14.08 -0.47 2.42
CA SER A 214 13.81 -1.22 1.18
C SER A 214 13.24 -0.33 0.09
N ILE A 215 12.30 0.55 0.44
CA ILE A 215 11.65 1.47 -0.51
C ILE A 215 12.67 2.49 -1.01
N ARG A 216 13.54 3.00 -0.13
CA ARG A 216 14.62 3.92 -0.53
C ARG A 216 15.57 3.24 -1.52
N GLY A 217 16.09 2.06 -1.17
CA GLY A 217 16.99 1.29 -2.05
C GLY A 217 16.33 0.88 -3.37
N TYR A 218 15.04 0.53 -3.35
CA TYR A 218 14.29 0.22 -4.57
C TYR A 218 14.09 1.45 -5.45
N SER A 219 13.81 2.62 -4.87
CA SER A 219 13.66 3.87 -5.61
C SER A 219 14.95 4.24 -6.35
N GLU A 220 16.11 4.04 -5.74
CA GLU A 220 17.42 4.26 -6.37
C GLU A 220 17.70 3.21 -7.45
N TYR A 221 17.39 1.94 -7.17
CA TYR A 221 17.57 0.84 -8.10
C TYR A 221 16.79 1.04 -9.40
N ILE A 222 15.52 1.44 -9.31
CA ILE A 222 14.69 1.67 -10.50
C ILE A 222 15.22 2.84 -11.32
N ALA A 223 15.56 3.97 -10.70
CA ALA A 223 16.16 5.09 -11.42
C ALA A 223 17.43 4.67 -12.17
N ALA A 224 18.33 3.95 -11.49
CA ALA A 224 19.55 3.45 -12.11
C ALA A 224 19.29 2.47 -13.27
N LEU A 225 18.19 1.70 -13.24
CA LEU A 225 17.82 0.88 -14.39
C LEU A 225 17.47 1.75 -15.60
N PHE A 226 16.68 2.81 -15.44
CA PHE A 226 16.31 3.70 -16.55
C PHE A 226 17.50 4.50 -17.09
N ASP A 227 18.38 5.00 -16.22
CA ASP A 227 19.61 5.71 -16.62
C ASP A 227 20.56 4.86 -17.49
N ASN A 228 20.46 3.53 -17.44
CA ASN A 228 21.27 2.62 -18.26
C ASN A 228 20.68 2.35 -19.66
N PHE A 229 19.49 2.84 -19.96
CA PHE A 229 18.83 2.67 -21.27
C PHE A 229 18.72 3.96 -22.09
N ASP A 230 19.10 5.11 -21.53
CA ASP A 230 19.25 6.40 -22.21
C ASP A 230 20.69 6.66 -22.69
#